data_AF-A0A957ENZ6-F1
#
_entry.id   AF-A0A957ENZ6-F1
#
_cell.length_a   1.000
_cell.length_b   1.000
_cell.length_c   1.000
_cell.angle_alpha   90.00
_cell.angle_beta   90.00
_cell.angle_gamma   90.00
#
_symmetry.space_group_name_H-M   'P 1'
#
loop_
_entity.id
_entity.type
_entity.pdbx_description
1 polymer ?
#
loop_
_entity_poly.entity_id
_entity_poly.type
_entity_poly.pdbx_seq_one_letter_code
_entity_poly.pdbx_strand_id
1 'polypeptide(L)'
;MLPALNIGPFVFPTAGLTIIFGAYLALSLVERAARRLRQPVEPYYGLASTSLLVGIIGARLAFVVLYWSAFQENLLSIIWPLNTGYNMWGGLFFAAAAAFFYGRFRQLSPARTLDILAPGLLTGLMVMSLADLLAGPGYGTLTTLPWGINFFGVRRHPVQLYEILLGIEAIVIWFQLARRSTPHNGYLFLVVTAVYASGRLFLDTFRATAWFTTGGWHGLQIITLLIALTCLGLLAWRSQKPAPSLPDPN
;
A
#
# COMPACT_ATOMS: atom_id res chain seq x y z
N MET A 1 9.66 6.92 -20.33
CA MET A 1 9.76 7.37 -18.92
C MET A 1 9.51 8.86 -18.88
N LEU A 2 8.85 9.37 -17.85
CA LEU A 2 8.56 10.80 -17.69
C LEU A 2 8.97 11.20 -16.27
N PRO A 3 10.27 11.29 -15.94
CA PRO A 3 10.73 11.49 -14.57
C PRO A 3 10.45 12.89 -14.03
N ALA A 4 10.32 13.88 -14.91
CA ALA A 4 9.96 15.24 -14.57
C ALA A 4 9.03 15.86 -15.61
N LEU A 5 8.16 16.76 -15.15
CA LEU A 5 7.37 17.66 -15.98
C LEU A 5 8.05 19.03 -15.97
N ASN A 6 8.44 19.49 -17.15
CA ASN A 6 9.04 20.80 -17.34
C ASN A 6 7.94 21.78 -17.75
N ILE A 7 7.58 22.70 -16.86
CA ILE A 7 6.63 23.78 -17.13
C ILE A 7 7.40 25.10 -17.05
N GLY A 8 7.88 25.58 -18.20
CA GLY A 8 8.76 26.74 -18.26
C GLY A 8 10.07 26.50 -17.49
N PRO A 9 10.48 27.38 -16.55
CA PRO A 9 11.70 27.21 -15.78
C PRO A 9 11.57 26.20 -14.62
N PHE A 10 10.36 25.71 -14.34
CA PHE A 10 10.11 24.82 -13.21
C PHE A 10 10.14 23.35 -13.62
N VAL A 11 10.90 22.56 -12.87
CA VAL A 11 11.03 21.11 -13.04
C VAL A 11 10.29 20.42 -11.90
N PHE A 12 9.18 19.76 -12.21
CA PHE A 12 8.37 19.04 -11.24
C PHE A 12 8.63 17.53 -11.31
N PRO A 13 9.14 16.90 -10.24
CA PRO A 13 9.27 15.44 -10.20
C PRO A 13 7.90 14.76 -10.29
N THR A 14 7.69 13.94 -11.31
CA THR A 14 6.38 13.31 -11.55
C THR A 14 6.02 12.31 -10.48
N ALA A 15 6.99 11.60 -9.93
CA ALA A 15 6.79 10.68 -8.82
C ALA A 15 6.26 11.40 -7.58
N GLY A 16 6.83 12.56 -7.22
CA GLY A 16 6.37 13.37 -6.09
C GLY A 16 4.93 13.86 -6.26
N LEU A 17 4.60 14.38 -7.45
CA LEU A 17 3.23 14.79 -7.78
C LEU A 17 2.24 13.62 -7.71
N THR A 18 2.65 12.46 -8.21
CA THR A 18 1.86 11.22 -8.17
C THR A 18 1.57 10.79 -6.74
N ILE A 19 2.57 10.85 -5.85
CA ILE A 19 2.41 10.51 -4.43
C ILE A 19 1.45 11.47 -3.74
N ILE A 20 1.55 12.78 -3.98
CA ILE A 20 0.65 13.79 -3.38
C ILE A 20 -0.80 13.53 -3.81
N PHE A 21 -1.03 13.39 -5.13
CA PHE A 21 -2.35 13.09 -5.66
C PHE A 21 -2.88 11.74 -5.15
N GLY A 22 -2.01 10.74 -5.08
CA GLY A 22 -2.32 9.42 -4.56
C GLY A 22 -2.71 9.41 -3.09
N ALA A 23 -2.05 10.22 -2.26
CA ALA A 23 -2.41 10.40 -0.86
C ALA A 23 -3.82 10.98 -0.71
N TYR A 24 -4.17 11.98 -1.52
CA TYR A 24 -5.52 12.53 -1.56
C TYR A 24 -6.56 11.46 -1.95
N LEU A 25 -6.29 10.67 -2.99
CA LEU A 25 -7.17 9.59 -3.42
C LEU A 25 -7.32 8.51 -2.34
N ALA A 26 -6.21 8.11 -1.70
CA ALA A 26 -6.23 7.12 -0.63
C ALA A 26 -7.09 7.57 0.55
N LEU A 27 -6.92 8.82 1.01
CA LEU A 27 -7.72 9.39 2.10
C LEU A 27 -9.21 9.52 1.71
N SER A 28 -9.49 9.94 0.49
CA SER A 28 -10.86 10.02 -0.04
C SER A 28 -11.54 8.64 -0.08
N LEU A 29 -10.79 7.59 -0.39
CA LEU A 29 -11.29 6.22 -0.38
C LEU A 29 -11.49 5.66 1.03
N VAL A 30 -10.66 6.04 2.01
CA VAL A 30 -10.90 5.72 3.43
C VAL A 30 -12.19 6.37 3.91
N GLU A 31 -12.42 7.64 3.58
CA GLU A 31 -13.69 8.31 3.89
C GLU A 31 -14.87 7.58 3.25
N ARG A 32 -14.79 7.28 1.95
CA ARG A 32 -15.84 6.57 1.22
C ARG A 32 -16.11 5.19 1.81
N ALA A 33 -15.07 4.49 2.26
CA ALA A 33 -15.16 3.20 2.91
C ALA A 33 -15.85 3.29 4.28
N ALA A 34 -15.49 4.27 5.11
CA ALA A 34 -16.13 4.51 6.40
C ALA A 34 -17.63 4.80 6.24
N ARG A 35 -17.99 5.68 5.29
CA ARG A 35 -19.41 5.97 4.95
C ARG A 35 -20.13 4.70 4.46
N ARG A 36 -19.48 3.90 3.61
CA ARG A 36 -20.07 2.66 3.07
C ARG A 36 -20.38 1.64 4.17
N LEU A 37 -19.51 1.53 5.17
CA LEU A 37 -19.65 0.64 6.32
C LEU A 37 -20.43 1.27 7.48
N ARG A 38 -21.10 2.41 7.25
CA ARG A 38 -21.92 3.12 8.24
C ARG A 38 -21.17 3.42 9.54
N GLN A 39 -19.89 3.76 9.42
CA GLN A 39 -19.06 4.18 10.54
C GLN A 39 -18.82 5.70 10.50
N PRO A 40 -18.57 6.35 11.66
CA PRO A 40 -18.20 7.76 11.69
C PRO A 40 -16.89 7.98 10.92
N VAL A 41 -16.84 8.98 10.04
CA VAL A 41 -15.68 9.21 9.16
C VAL A 41 -14.48 9.76 9.92
N GLU A 42 -14.71 10.72 10.81
CA GLU A 42 -13.67 11.48 11.52
C GLU A 42 -12.56 10.62 12.13
N PRO A 43 -12.83 9.55 12.91
CA PRO A 43 -11.76 8.82 13.57
C PRO A 43 -10.91 8.01 12.59
N TYR A 44 -11.48 7.49 11.50
CA TYR A 44 -10.72 6.71 10.51
C TYR A 44 -9.93 7.60 9.57
N TYR A 45 -10.50 8.74 9.15
CA TYR A 45 -9.78 9.74 8.38
C TYR A 45 -8.64 10.36 9.21
N GLY A 46 -8.89 10.65 10.49
CA GLY A 46 -7.88 11.14 11.43
C GLY A 46 -6.76 10.12 11.63
N LEU A 47 -7.09 8.83 11.79
CA LEU A 47 -6.11 7.76 11.86
C LEU A 47 -5.26 7.68 10.59
N ALA A 48 -5.89 7.64 9.42
CA ALA A 48 -5.20 7.51 8.13
C ALA A 48 -4.29 8.70 7.83
N SER A 49 -4.77 9.92 8.05
CA SER A 49 -3.99 11.15 7.82
C SER A 49 -2.85 11.29 8.82
N THR A 50 -3.08 11.00 10.10
CA THR A 50 -2.01 10.99 11.12
C THR A 50 -0.95 9.95 10.80
N SER A 51 -1.36 8.74 10.40
CA SER A 51 -0.43 7.65 10.05
C SER A 51 0.42 8.01 8.83
N LEU A 52 -0.19 8.66 7.82
CA LEU A 52 0.53 9.15 6.64
C LEU A 52 1.58 10.21 7.02
N LEU A 53 1.19 11.21 7.82
CA LEU A 53 2.10 12.29 8.24
C LEU A 53 3.26 11.76 9.10
N VAL A 54 2.95 10.97 10.12
CA VAL A 54 3.96 10.36 11.00
C VAL A 54 4.85 9.39 10.22
N GLY A 55 4.29 8.68 9.24
CA GLY A 55 5.05 7.83 8.33
C GLY A 55 6.08 8.60 7.50
N ILE A 56 5.70 9.74 6.92
CA ILE A 56 6.62 10.58 6.13
C ILE A 56 7.74 11.13 7.02
N ILE A 57 7.40 11.63 8.21
CA ILE A 57 8.38 12.14 9.18
C ILE A 57 9.30 10.99 9.63
N GLY A 58 8.74 9.85 9.99
CA GLY A 58 9.48 8.67 10.41
C GLY A 58 10.40 8.11 9.33
N ALA A 59 9.97 8.13 8.06
CA ALA A 59 10.80 7.74 6.92
C ALA A 59 12.04 8.63 6.79
N ARG A 60 11.89 9.94 7.04
CA ARG A 60 13.01 10.88 7.04
C ARG A 60 13.94 10.66 8.23
N LEU A 61 13.38 10.54 9.42
CA LEU A 61 14.17 10.31 10.65
C LEU A 61 14.96 9.01 10.57
N ALA A 62 14.33 7.91 10.11
CA ALA A 62 15.02 6.64 9.93
C ALA A 62 16.15 6.73 8.89
N PHE A 63 15.96 7.48 7.79
CA PHE A 63 17.03 7.73 6.83
C PHE A 63 18.19 8.49 7.48
N VAL A 64 17.91 9.55 8.23
CA VAL A 64 18.93 10.36 8.92
C VAL A 64 19.71 9.54 9.94
N VAL A 65 19.04 8.68 10.70
CA VAL A 65 19.70 7.79 11.68
C VAL A 65 20.63 6.79 10.98
N LEU A 66 20.20 6.18 9.88
CA LEU A 66 21.02 5.23 9.12
C LEU A 66 22.23 5.88 8.45
N TYR A 67 22.11 7.13 8.02
CA TYR A 67 23.15 7.89 7.34
C TYR A 67 23.69 9.05 8.20
N TRP A 68 23.75 8.85 9.52
CA TRP A 68 24.03 9.91 10.49
C TRP A 68 25.30 10.70 10.19
N SER A 69 26.36 10.04 9.71
CA SER A 69 27.62 10.70 9.32
C SER A 69 27.44 11.81 8.27
N ALA A 70 26.44 11.71 7.40
CA ALA A 70 26.16 12.74 6.39
C ALA A 70 25.43 13.97 6.95
N PHE A 71 24.89 13.90 8.17
CA PHE A 71 24.06 14.97 8.77
C PHE A 71 24.71 15.63 10.00
N GLN A 72 25.72 15.00 10.60
CA GLN A 72 26.38 15.48 11.83
C GLN A 72 26.94 16.90 11.71
N GLU A 73 27.46 17.27 10.55
CA GLU A 73 28.09 18.58 10.32
C GLU A 73 27.10 19.70 10.00
N ASN A 74 25.86 19.36 9.62
CA ASN A 74 24.83 20.35 9.30
C ASN A 74 23.43 19.82 9.63
N LEU A 75 22.97 20.07 10.86
CA LEU A 75 21.67 19.59 11.34
C LEU A 75 20.48 20.19 10.57
N LEU A 76 20.62 21.36 9.92
CA LEU A 76 19.55 21.93 9.08
C LEU A 76 19.24 21.05 7.85
N SER A 77 20.22 20.26 7.38
CA SER A 77 20.04 19.32 6.27
C SER A 77 19.10 18.15 6.58
N ILE A 78 18.78 17.91 7.86
CA ILE A 78 17.78 16.93 8.30
C ILE A 78 16.40 17.30 7.74
N ILE A 79 16.04 18.59 7.81
CA ILE A 79 14.74 19.12 7.40
C ILE A 79 14.79 19.60 5.95
N TRP A 80 15.94 20.11 5.50
CA TRP A 80 16.05 20.74 4.19
C TRP A 80 15.94 19.71 3.04
N PRO A 81 15.07 19.92 2.04
CA PRO A 81 14.74 18.93 1.02
C PRO A 81 15.80 18.74 -0.08
N LEU A 82 16.97 19.41 0.01
CA LEU A 82 18.03 19.29 -0.99
C LEU A 82 18.60 17.87 -1.09
N ASN A 83 18.56 17.10 0.01
CA ASN A 83 18.94 15.69 0.02
C ASN A 83 17.69 14.82 -0.05
N THR A 84 17.39 14.29 -1.25
CA THR A 84 16.28 13.35 -1.47
C THR A 84 16.61 11.99 -0.83
N GLY A 85 16.09 11.75 0.38
CA GLY A 85 16.38 10.53 1.13
C GLY A 85 15.30 10.21 2.13
N TYR A 86 14.63 9.07 1.91
CA TYR A 86 13.58 8.53 2.78
C TYR A 86 13.78 7.03 2.91
N ASN A 87 13.65 6.51 4.12
CA ASN A 87 13.68 5.08 4.35
C ASN A 87 12.25 4.53 4.40
N MET A 88 11.88 3.71 3.40
CA MET A 88 10.54 3.14 3.28
C MET A 88 10.14 2.31 4.52
N TRP A 89 11.05 1.46 5.03
CA TRP A 89 10.77 0.58 6.16
C TRP A 89 10.56 1.36 7.46
N GLY A 90 11.38 2.40 7.68
CA GLY A 90 11.19 3.33 8.78
C GLY A 90 9.85 4.05 8.69
N GLY A 91 9.49 4.53 7.50
CA GLY A 91 8.18 5.16 7.29
C GLY A 91 7.01 4.24 7.60
N LEU A 92 7.07 3.00 7.13
CA LEU A 92 6.04 1.99 7.39
C LEU A 92 5.93 1.67 8.89
N PHE A 93 7.07 1.54 9.58
CA PHE A 93 7.10 1.29 11.04
C PHE A 93 6.43 2.42 11.81
N PHE A 94 6.82 3.67 11.55
CA PHE A 94 6.25 4.84 12.24
C PHE A 94 4.77 5.06 11.88
N ALA A 95 4.37 4.83 10.63
CA ALA A 95 2.97 4.88 10.22
C ALA A 95 2.13 3.81 10.95
N ALA A 96 2.63 2.58 11.05
CA ALA A 96 1.94 1.50 11.75
C ALA A 96 1.85 1.76 13.26
N ALA A 97 2.91 2.29 13.87
CA ALA A 97 2.90 2.70 15.27
C ALA A 97 1.86 3.80 15.52
N ALA A 98 1.83 4.85 14.68
CA ALA A 98 0.84 5.91 14.76
C ALA A 98 -0.59 5.37 14.62
N ALA A 99 -0.84 4.50 13.64
CA ALA A 99 -2.14 3.85 13.46
C ALA A 99 -2.57 3.05 14.69
N PHE A 100 -1.64 2.29 15.28
CA PHE A 100 -1.89 1.48 16.47
C PHE A 100 -2.23 2.34 17.69
N PHE A 101 -1.38 3.32 18.02
CA PHE A 101 -1.60 4.19 19.19
C PHE A 101 -2.85 5.06 19.03
N TYR A 102 -3.05 5.65 17.84
CA TYR A 102 -4.25 6.44 17.55
C TYR A 102 -5.52 5.58 17.65
N GLY A 103 -5.51 4.39 17.03
CA GLY A 103 -6.64 3.47 17.08
C GLY A 103 -6.95 3.01 18.51
N ARG A 104 -5.92 2.75 19.32
CA ARG A 104 -6.07 2.36 20.74
C ARG A 104 -6.61 3.51 21.59
N PHE A 105 -6.16 4.73 21.35
CA PHE A 105 -6.62 5.94 22.04
C PHE A 105 -8.10 6.24 21.72
N ARG A 106 -8.50 6.08 20.45
CA ARG A 106 -9.88 6.27 19.99
C ARG A 106 -10.76 5.02 20.17
N GLN A 107 -10.26 3.98 20.83
CA GLN A 107 -10.99 2.73 21.11
C GLN A 107 -11.61 2.06 19.87
N LEU A 108 -10.92 2.14 18.74
CA LEU A 108 -11.40 1.59 17.47
C LEU A 108 -11.19 0.08 17.42
N SER A 109 -12.18 -0.66 16.92
CA SER A 109 -12.06 -2.10 16.67
C SER A 109 -11.00 -2.36 15.58
N PRO A 110 -9.90 -3.09 15.86
CA PRO A 110 -8.81 -3.26 14.90
C PRO A 110 -9.26 -3.88 13.57
N ALA A 111 -10.11 -4.92 13.63
CA ALA A 111 -10.60 -5.62 12.45
C ALA A 111 -11.45 -4.70 11.55
N ARG A 112 -12.30 -3.86 12.15
CA ARG A 112 -13.12 -2.91 11.40
C ARG A 112 -12.30 -1.74 10.84
N THR A 113 -11.31 -1.27 11.61
CA THR A 113 -10.36 -0.26 11.14
C THR A 113 -9.64 -0.76 9.90
N LEU A 114 -9.14 -1.99 9.90
CA LEU A 114 -8.48 -2.57 8.73
C LEU A 114 -9.41 -2.67 7.51
N ASP A 115 -10.67 -3.07 7.69
CA ASP A 115 -11.66 -3.10 6.59
C ASP A 115 -11.83 -1.71 5.95
N ILE A 116 -11.89 -0.65 6.77
CA ILE A 116 -12.07 0.73 6.31
C ILE A 116 -10.80 1.28 5.65
N LEU A 117 -9.62 0.94 6.18
CA LEU A 117 -8.35 1.40 5.63
C LEU A 117 -7.97 0.66 4.34
N ALA A 118 -8.50 -0.54 4.09
CA ALA A 118 -8.07 -1.40 2.98
C ALA A 118 -8.06 -0.70 1.61
N PRO A 119 -9.11 0.04 1.19
CA PRO A 119 -9.09 0.74 -0.10
C PRO A 119 -8.01 1.83 -0.18
N GLY A 120 -7.75 2.54 0.94
CA GLY A 120 -6.68 3.53 1.03
C GLY A 120 -5.30 2.90 0.93
N LEU A 121 -5.08 1.78 1.61
CA LEU A 121 -3.82 1.03 1.55
C LEU A 121 -3.55 0.49 0.13
N LEU A 122 -4.55 -0.11 -0.51
CA LEU A 122 -4.46 -0.57 -1.90
C LEU A 122 -4.13 0.59 -2.85
N THR A 123 -4.74 1.76 -2.62
CA THR A 123 -4.44 2.97 -3.39
C THR A 123 -3.00 3.43 -3.21
N GLY A 124 -2.50 3.43 -1.98
CA GLY A 124 -1.08 3.71 -1.71
C GLY A 124 -0.16 2.79 -2.51
N LEU A 125 -0.45 1.49 -2.56
CA LEU A 125 0.36 0.52 -3.33
C LEU A 125 0.32 0.82 -4.83
N MET A 126 -0.86 1.10 -5.40
CA MET A 126 -0.99 1.46 -6.82
C MET A 126 -0.24 2.76 -7.16
N VAL A 127 -0.31 3.75 -6.27
CA VAL A 127 0.35 5.05 -6.42
C VAL A 127 1.87 4.87 -6.42
N MET A 128 2.40 4.00 -5.55
CA MET A 128 3.83 3.67 -5.56
C MET A 128 4.23 2.98 -6.87
N SER A 129 3.45 2.01 -7.36
CA SER A 129 3.71 1.38 -8.66
C SER A 129 3.67 2.40 -9.80
N LEU A 130 2.74 3.37 -9.78
CA LEU A 130 2.68 4.44 -10.77
C LEU A 130 3.88 5.39 -10.68
N ALA A 131 4.31 5.75 -9.46
CA ALA A 131 5.51 6.55 -9.25
C ALA A 131 6.76 5.85 -9.81
N ASP A 132 6.91 4.54 -9.54
CA ASP A 132 7.99 3.71 -10.06
C ASP A 132 7.98 3.65 -11.60
N LEU A 133 6.79 3.50 -12.20
CA LEU A 133 6.61 3.50 -13.66
C LEU A 133 7.07 4.81 -14.30
N LEU A 134 6.84 5.94 -13.64
CA LEU A 134 7.22 7.26 -14.14
C LEU A 134 8.70 7.57 -13.90
N ALA A 135 9.25 7.13 -12.77
CA ALA A 135 10.60 7.44 -12.32
C ALA A 135 11.69 6.50 -12.84
N GLY A 136 11.42 5.21 -13.04
CA GLY A 136 12.45 4.24 -13.46
C GLY A 136 12.53 2.92 -12.70
N PRO A 137 12.39 2.90 -11.37
CA PRO A 137 12.74 1.72 -10.60
C PRO A 137 11.69 0.60 -10.71
N GLY A 138 12.09 -0.60 -10.29
CA GLY A 138 11.18 -1.75 -10.18
C GLY A 138 10.65 -2.29 -11.51
N TYR A 139 11.41 -2.12 -12.60
CA TYR A 139 11.02 -2.57 -13.94
C TYR A 139 10.95 -4.10 -14.09
N GLY A 140 10.19 -4.54 -15.09
CA GLY A 140 10.00 -5.96 -15.38
C GLY A 140 11.14 -6.62 -16.16
N THR A 141 11.07 -7.94 -16.28
CA THR A 141 11.92 -8.76 -17.14
C THR A 141 11.72 -8.43 -18.62
N LEU A 142 12.64 -8.90 -19.46
CA LEU A 142 12.58 -8.70 -20.91
C LEU A 142 11.35 -9.39 -21.51
N THR A 143 10.75 -8.78 -22.54
CA THR A 143 9.56 -9.36 -23.18
C THR A 143 9.48 -9.06 -24.67
N THR A 144 8.90 -9.99 -25.41
CA THR A 144 8.56 -9.86 -26.84
C THR A 144 7.09 -9.52 -27.07
N LEU A 145 6.28 -9.50 -26.01
CA LEU A 145 4.83 -9.26 -26.09
C LEU A 145 4.50 -7.86 -26.64
N PRO A 146 3.37 -7.70 -27.37
CA PRO A 146 3.06 -6.47 -28.07
C PRO A 146 2.73 -5.28 -27.15
N TRP A 147 2.34 -5.54 -25.90
CA TRP A 147 2.09 -4.51 -24.87
C TRP A 147 3.32 -4.23 -23.97
N GLY A 148 4.49 -4.78 -24.32
CA GLY A 148 5.73 -4.48 -23.61
C GLY A 148 6.13 -3.01 -23.78
N ILE A 149 6.59 -2.37 -22.70
CA ILE A 149 6.99 -0.95 -22.71
C ILE A 149 8.51 -0.81 -22.74
N ASN A 150 8.99 0.24 -23.39
CA ASN A 150 10.42 0.50 -23.50
C ASN A 150 10.94 1.19 -22.23
N PHE A 151 11.85 0.51 -21.55
CA PHE A 151 12.59 1.01 -20.40
C PHE A 151 14.09 0.94 -20.74
N PHE A 152 14.75 2.10 -20.73
CA PHE A 152 16.19 2.22 -21.01
C PHE A 152 16.62 1.56 -22.34
N GLY A 153 15.81 1.69 -23.39
CA GLY A 153 16.12 1.17 -24.72
C GLY A 153 15.71 -0.29 -24.94
N VAL A 154 15.21 -0.98 -23.91
CA VAL A 154 14.84 -2.40 -24.01
C VAL A 154 13.36 -2.61 -23.66
N ARG A 155 12.70 -3.50 -24.41
CA ARG A 155 11.29 -3.85 -24.17
C ARG A 155 11.15 -4.77 -22.95
N ARG A 156 10.32 -4.37 -22.00
CA ARG A 156 10.11 -5.06 -20.72
C ARG A 156 8.63 -5.24 -20.41
N HIS A 157 8.33 -6.21 -19.55
CA HIS A 157 6.99 -6.34 -18.96
C HIS A 157 6.66 -5.05 -18.18
N PRO A 158 5.52 -4.39 -18.44
CA PRO A 158 5.03 -3.27 -17.64
C PRO A 158 4.48 -3.74 -16.28
N VAL A 159 5.33 -4.34 -15.45
CA VAL A 159 4.92 -4.98 -14.19
C VAL A 159 4.20 -4.01 -13.24
N GLN A 160 4.59 -2.74 -13.25
CA GLN A 160 3.92 -1.69 -12.47
C GLN A 160 2.47 -1.46 -12.91
N LEU A 161 2.17 -1.57 -14.21
CA LEU A 161 0.78 -1.50 -14.70
C LEU A 161 -0.02 -2.72 -14.27
N TYR A 162 0.59 -3.90 -14.30
CA TYR A 162 -0.07 -5.12 -13.80
C TYR A 162 -0.42 -5.01 -12.32
N GLU A 163 0.48 -4.43 -11.50
CA GLU A 163 0.24 -4.18 -10.08
C GLU A 163 -0.89 -3.18 -9.84
N ILE A 164 -0.99 -2.14 -10.67
CA ILE A 164 -2.12 -1.19 -10.62
C ILE A 164 -3.43 -1.89 -10.94
N LEU A 165 -3.46 -2.72 -12.00
CA LEU A 165 -4.66 -3.48 -12.37
C LEU A 165 -5.12 -4.42 -11.24
N LEU A 166 -4.17 -5.10 -10.59
CA LEU A 166 -4.45 -5.94 -9.42
C LEU A 166 -5.00 -5.13 -8.24
N GLY A 167 -4.47 -3.93 -8.00
CA GLY A 167 -5.00 -3.02 -6.98
C GLY A 167 -6.43 -2.57 -7.29
N ILE A 168 -6.73 -2.26 -8.56
CA ILE A 168 -8.07 -1.90 -9.02
C ILE A 168 -9.02 -3.08 -8.82
N GLU A 169 -8.62 -4.30 -9.21
CA GLU A 169 -9.41 -5.51 -9.00
C GLU A 169 -9.76 -5.70 -7.51
N ALA A 170 -8.76 -5.60 -6.62
CA ALA A 170 -8.95 -5.71 -5.18
C ALA A 170 -9.91 -4.65 -4.62
N ILE A 171 -9.81 -3.38 -5.08
CA ILE A 171 -10.73 -2.31 -4.68
C ILE A 171 -12.16 -2.56 -5.19
N VAL A 172 -12.30 -3.03 -6.43
CA VAL A 172 -13.60 -3.37 -7.01
C VAL A 172 -14.25 -4.48 -6.20
N ILE A 173 -13.52 -5.55 -5.88
CA ILE A 173 -13.98 -6.64 -5.02
C ILE A 173 -14.37 -6.10 -3.64
N TRP A 174 -13.57 -5.23 -3.04
CA TRP A 174 -13.91 -4.57 -1.77
C TRP A 174 -15.29 -3.90 -1.85
N PHE A 175 -15.51 -3.06 -2.86
CA PHE A 175 -16.77 -2.31 -3.00
C PHE A 175 -17.97 -3.20 -3.29
N GLN A 176 -17.78 -4.29 -4.05
CA GLN A 176 -18.84 -5.27 -4.31
C GLN A 176 -19.25 -5.99 -3.02
N LEU A 177 -18.28 -6.45 -2.23
CA LEU A 177 -18.54 -7.16 -0.97
C LEU A 177 -19.10 -6.22 0.10
N ALA A 178 -18.63 -4.97 0.15
CA ALA A 178 -19.16 -3.94 1.05
C ALA A 178 -20.60 -3.50 0.70
N ARG A 179 -21.18 -3.95 -0.43
CA ARG A 179 -22.62 -3.76 -0.70
C ARG A 179 -23.49 -4.82 -0.04
N ARG A 180 -22.92 -5.96 0.37
CA ARG A 180 -23.68 -7.05 1.00
C ARG A 180 -24.00 -6.67 2.45
N SER A 181 -25.15 -7.13 2.94
CA SER A 181 -25.77 -6.64 4.18
C SER A 181 -24.97 -6.90 5.47
N THR A 182 -23.99 -7.81 5.45
CA THR A 182 -23.22 -8.19 6.66
C THR A 182 -21.77 -8.60 6.34
N PRO A 183 -20.87 -7.66 6.00
CA PRO A 183 -19.44 -7.98 6.05
C PRO A 183 -19.04 -8.12 7.52
N HIS A 184 -18.59 -9.32 7.91
CA HIS A 184 -18.05 -9.55 9.25
C HIS A 184 -16.81 -8.68 9.48
N ASN A 185 -16.58 -8.20 10.71
CA ASN A 185 -15.42 -7.37 11.02
C ASN A 185 -14.10 -8.06 10.60
N GLY A 186 -13.30 -7.40 9.78
CA GLY A 186 -12.03 -7.88 9.22
C GLY A 186 -12.16 -8.75 7.98
N TYR A 187 -13.38 -9.09 7.54
CA TYR A 187 -13.59 -9.95 6.37
C TYR A 187 -13.13 -9.27 5.08
N LEU A 188 -13.47 -7.99 4.90
CA LEU A 188 -13.16 -7.26 3.66
C LEU A 188 -11.65 -7.13 3.49
N PHE A 189 -10.95 -6.74 4.56
CA PHE A 189 -9.49 -6.65 4.58
C PHE A 189 -8.84 -7.99 4.25
N LEU A 190 -9.29 -9.09 4.87
CA LEU A 190 -8.72 -10.43 4.62
C LEU A 190 -8.92 -10.86 3.16
N VAL A 191 -10.11 -10.65 2.59
CA VAL A 191 -10.38 -11.04 1.19
C VAL A 191 -9.51 -10.24 0.22
N VAL A 192 -9.48 -8.92 0.34
CA VAL A 192 -8.72 -8.09 -0.62
C VAL A 192 -7.22 -8.26 -0.45
N THR A 193 -6.76 -8.53 0.77
CA THR A 193 -5.35 -8.88 1.03
C THR A 193 -5.02 -10.23 0.41
N ALA A 194 -5.90 -11.22 0.50
CA ALA A 194 -5.70 -12.52 -0.16
C ALA A 194 -5.66 -12.39 -1.69
N VAL A 195 -6.57 -11.62 -2.28
CA VAL A 195 -6.57 -11.32 -3.73
C VAL A 195 -5.27 -10.64 -4.14
N TYR A 196 -4.90 -9.55 -3.47
CA TYR A 196 -3.70 -8.80 -3.79
C TYR A 196 -2.43 -9.63 -3.57
N ALA A 197 -2.34 -10.41 -2.49
CA ALA A 197 -1.20 -11.29 -2.22
C ALA A 197 -1.08 -12.41 -3.26
N SER A 198 -2.19 -13.01 -3.67
CA SER A 198 -2.22 -14.06 -4.70
C SER A 198 -1.77 -13.52 -6.06
N GLY A 199 -2.30 -12.37 -6.47
CA GLY A 199 -1.84 -11.71 -7.69
C GLY A 199 -0.38 -11.28 -7.60
N ARG A 200 0.07 -10.81 -6.43
CA ARG A 200 1.48 -10.44 -6.20
C ARG A 200 2.44 -11.59 -6.40
N LEU A 201 2.10 -12.80 -5.95
CA LEU A 201 2.92 -14.00 -6.19
C LEU A 201 3.16 -14.25 -7.68
N PHE A 202 2.12 -14.09 -8.49
CA PHE A 202 2.23 -14.23 -9.93
C PHE A 202 3.02 -13.08 -10.56
N LEU A 203 2.73 -11.83 -10.18
CA LEU A 203 3.35 -10.65 -10.77
C LEU A 203 4.84 -10.52 -10.46
N ASP A 204 5.28 -11.01 -9.31
CA ASP A 204 6.69 -10.96 -8.91
C ASP A 204 7.60 -11.76 -9.87
N THR A 205 7.07 -12.80 -10.53
CA THR A 205 7.80 -13.57 -11.55
C THR A 205 8.21 -12.72 -12.76
N PHE A 206 7.52 -11.61 -13.01
CA PHE A 206 7.84 -10.67 -14.08
C PHE A 206 8.76 -9.53 -13.63
N ARG A 207 9.16 -9.43 -12.36
CA ARG A 207 10.08 -8.38 -11.89
C ARG A 207 11.53 -8.76 -12.20
N ALA A 208 12.31 -7.82 -12.75
CA ALA A 208 13.73 -8.05 -13.03
C ALA A 208 14.60 -7.93 -11.76
N THR A 209 14.16 -7.12 -10.79
CA THR A 209 14.87 -6.89 -9.53
C THR A 209 14.16 -7.64 -8.41
N ALA A 210 14.48 -8.92 -8.26
CA ALA A 210 14.03 -9.70 -7.12
C ALA A 210 15.05 -9.61 -5.99
N TRP A 211 14.58 -9.39 -4.77
CA TRP A 211 15.44 -9.59 -3.61
C TRP A 211 15.61 -11.10 -3.39
N PHE A 212 16.76 -11.63 -3.80
CA PHE A 212 17.07 -13.05 -3.63
C PHE A 212 17.46 -13.35 -2.18
N THR A 213 16.87 -14.39 -1.59
CA THR A 213 17.34 -15.04 -0.36
C THR A 213 18.36 -16.12 -0.71
N THR A 214 19.09 -16.63 0.28
CA THR A 214 20.01 -17.76 0.09
C THR A 214 19.27 -18.94 -0.56
N GLY A 215 19.84 -19.48 -1.65
CA GLY A 215 19.24 -20.59 -2.41
C GLY A 215 18.36 -20.20 -3.61
N GLY A 216 18.33 -18.93 -4.03
CA GLY A 216 17.69 -18.50 -5.29
C GLY A 216 16.20 -18.18 -5.21
N TRP A 217 15.62 -18.19 -4.01
CA TRP A 217 14.21 -17.83 -3.78
C TRP A 217 14.03 -16.31 -3.69
N HIS A 218 12.89 -15.80 -4.17
CA HIS A 218 12.56 -14.38 -4.05
C HIS A 218 11.97 -14.12 -2.67
N GLY A 219 12.63 -13.33 -1.81
CA GLY A 219 12.19 -13.06 -0.44
C GLY A 219 10.80 -12.42 -0.36
N LEU A 220 10.45 -11.57 -1.34
CA LEU A 220 9.11 -10.99 -1.49
C LEU A 220 8.03 -12.05 -1.77
N GLN A 221 8.35 -13.11 -2.53
CA GLN A 221 7.41 -14.21 -2.79
C GLN A 221 7.12 -15.00 -1.52
N ILE A 222 8.14 -15.27 -0.70
CA ILE A 222 7.95 -15.99 0.56
C ILE A 222 7.03 -15.19 1.49
N ILE A 223 7.30 -13.89 1.66
CA ILE A 223 6.50 -13.02 2.52
C ILE A 223 5.05 -12.94 2.01
N THR A 224 4.86 -12.74 0.70
CA THR A 224 3.51 -12.66 0.11
C THR A 224 2.77 -13.98 0.18
N LEU A 225 3.45 -15.11 0.05
CA LEU A 225 2.86 -16.45 0.22
C LEU A 225 2.39 -16.67 1.65
N LEU A 226 3.21 -16.34 2.64
CA LEU A 226 2.82 -16.45 4.05
C LEU A 226 1.60 -15.57 4.37
N ILE A 227 1.56 -14.34 3.84
CA ILE A 227 0.40 -13.45 3.99
C ILE A 227 -0.85 -14.07 3.34
N ALA A 228 -0.74 -14.58 2.11
CA ALA A 228 -1.83 -15.21 1.40
C ALA A 228 -2.40 -16.42 2.18
N LEU A 229 -1.53 -17.35 2.58
CA LEU A 229 -1.90 -18.54 3.35
C LEU A 229 -2.55 -18.17 4.69
N THR A 230 -2.01 -17.18 5.39
CA THR A 230 -2.58 -16.71 6.66
C THR A 230 -3.99 -16.13 6.45
N CYS A 231 -4.18 -15.30 5.41
CA CYS A 231 -5.50 -14.74 5.11
C CYS A 231 -6.51 -15.82 4.74
N LEU A 232 -6.12 -16.77 3.88
CA LEU A 232 -6.97 -17.89 3.47
C LEU A 232 -7.33 -18.80 4.65
N GLY A 233 -6.35 -19.12 5.52
CA GLY A 233 -6.58 -19.91 6.72
C GLY A 233 -7.54 -19.23 7.71
N LEU A 234 -7.40 -17.92 7.92
CA LEU A 234 -8.32 -17.15 8.77
C LEU A 234 -9.73 -17.07 8.18
N LEU A 235 -9.86 -16.96 6.86
CA LEU A 235 -11.16 -16.98 6.18
C LEU A 235 -11.83 -18.35 6.28
N ALA A 236 -11.08 -19.43 6.04
CA ALA A 236 -11.57 -20.80 6.17
C ALA A 236 -12.03 -21.11 7.60
N TRP A 237 -11.22 -20.76 8.60
CA TRP A 237 -11.58 -20.94 10.01
C TRP A 237 -12.84 -20.18 10.40
N ARG A 238 -13.04 -18.97 9.88
CA ARG A 238 -14.27 -18.19 10.14
C ARG A 238 -15.51 -18.78 9.46
N SER A 239 -15.34 -19.41 8.30
CA SER A 239 -16.46 -20.07 7.58
C SER A 239 -17.01 -21.30 8.29
N GLN A 240 -16.22 -21.91 9.19
CA GLN A 240 -16.63 -23.09 9.96
C GLN A 240 -17.44 -22.76 11.21
N LYS A 241 -17.56 -21.47 11.59
CA LYS A 241 -18.37 -21.08 12.76
C LYS A 241 -19.85 -21.02 12.37
N PRO A 242 -20.75 -21.72 13.09
CA PRO A 242 -22.19 -21.65 12.83
C PRO A 242 -22.68 -20.21 12.91
N ALA A 243 -23.60 -19.83 12.01
CA ALA A 243 -24.29 -18.56 12.12
C ALA A 243 -24.98 -18.45 13.51
N PRO A 244 -24.97 -17.27 14.17
CA PRO A 244 -25.72 -17.09 15.41
C PRO A 244 -27.18 -17.48 15.16
N SER A 245 -27.70 -18.41 15.97
CA SER A 245 -29.13 -18.76 15.95
C SER A 245 -29.94 -17.50 16.20
N LEU A 246 -30.96 -17.25 15.38
CA LEU A 246 -31.91 -16.15 15.61
C LEU A 246 -32.50 -16.32 17.01
N PRO A 247 -32.68 -15.23 17.79
CA PRO A 247 -33.41 -15.32 19.05
C PRO A 247 -34.81 -15.86 18.78
N ASP A 248 -35.25 -16.85 19.56
CA ASP A 248 -36.60 -17.38 19.46
C ASP A 248 -37.61 -16.23 19.62
N PRO A 249 -38.62 -16.16 18.74
CA PRO A 249 -39.71 -15.21 18.91
C PRO A 249 -40.57 -15.67 20.10
N ASN A 250 -40.23 -15.16 21.29
CA ASN A 250 -41.09 -15.22 22.48
C ASN A 250 -41.91 -13.94 22.61
#